data_AF-A0A5E4QQ50-F1
#
_entry.id   AF-A0A5E4QQ50-F1
#
_cell.length_a   1.000
_cell.length_b   1.000
_cell.length_c   1.000
_cell.angle_alpha   90.00
_cell.angle_beta   90.00
_cell.angle_gamma   90.00
#
_symmetry.space_group_name_H-M   'P 1'
#
loop_
_entity.id
_entity.type
_entity.pdbx_description
1 polymer ?
#
loop_
_entity_poly.entity_id
_entity_poly.type
_entity_poly.pdbx_seq_one_letter_code
_entity_poly.pdbx_strand_id
1 'polypeptide(L)' 'MPPPSSNPAFELGNQEVSCKQVYELLKSLDLKTPSGPDHLPAEFIVACAFELSLPISLLFKRSFN' A
#
# COMPACT_ATOMS: atom_id res chain seq x y z
N MET A 1 36.21 10.02 1.40
CA MET A 1 35.05 9.52 2.18
C MET A 1 33.79 9.84 1.38
N PRO A 2 33.04 8.84 0.88
CA PRO A 2 31.75 9.12 0.26
C PRO A 2 30.70 9.44 1.36
N PRO A 3 29.63 10.18 1.03
CA PRO A 3 28.59 10.55 1.99
C PRO A 3 27.76 9.33 2.39
N PRO A 4 27.09 9.34 3.56
CA PRO A 4 26.13 8.31 3.91
C PRO A 4 25.00 8.35 2.89
N SER A 5 24.92 7.30 2.06
CA SER A 5 23.81 7.08 1.15
C SER A 5 22.59 6.69 1.97
N SER A 6 21.88 7.67 2.50
CA SER A 6 20.50 7.53 2.96
C SER A 6 19.60 7.30 1.75
N ASN A 7 19.72 6.13 1.14
CA ASN A 7 18.70 5.60 0.27
C ASN A 7 17.57 5.12 1.18
N PRO A 8 16.37 5.74 1.14
CA PRO A 8 15.18 5.18 1.75
C PRO A 8 14.66 4.06 0.85
N ALA A 9 15.56 3.16 0.41
CA ALA A 9 15.20 1.81 0.02
C ALA A 9 14.79 1.09 1.31
N PHE A 10 13.66 1.59 1.84
CA PHE A 10 12.59 0.91 2.51
C PHE A 10 13.03 -0.50 2.85
N GLU A 11 13.35 -0.72 4.11
CA GLU A 11 13.64 -2.03 4.69
C GLU A 11 12.38 -2.91 4.55
N LEU A 12 12.06 -3.30 3.31
CA LEU A 12 10.92 -4.13 2.90
C LEU A 12 11.10 -5.58 3.32
N GLY A 13 12.28 -5.94 3.82
CA GLY A 13 12.67 -7.34 4.03
C GLY A 13 11.92 -8.07 5.15
N ASN A 14 11.25 -7.38 6.08
CA ASN A 14 10.66 -8.05 7.26
C ASN A 14 9.39 -7.39 7.83
N GLN A 15 8.83 -6.37 7.20
CA GLN A 15 7.62 -5.74 7.74
C GLN A 15 6.39 -6.52 7.31
N GLU A 16 5.85 -7.34 8.22
CA GLU A 16 4.60 -8.06 7.98
C GLU A 16 3.46 -7.05 7.76
N VAL A 17 2.98 -6.96 6.51
CA VAL A 17 1.85 -6.09 6.15
C VAL A 17 0.58 -6.72 6.72
N SER A 18 0.03 -6.12 7.77
CA SER A 18 -1.21 -6.58 8.39
C SER A 18 -2.46 -6.05 7.66
N CYS A 19 -3.57 -6.78 7.72
CA CYS A 19 -4.86 -6.33 7.17
C CYS A 19 -5.26 -4.95 7.69
N LYS A 20 -5.00 -4.68 8.99
CA LYS A 20 -5.32 -3.39 9.61
C LYS A 20 -4.52 -2.25 8.97
N GLN A 21 -3.22 -2.44 8.77
CA GLN A 21 -2.38 -1.41 8.13
C GLN A 21 -2.84 -1.13 6.70
N VAL A 22 -3.18 -2.17 5.93
CA VAL A 22 -3.72 -2.00 4.58
C VAL A 22 -5.03 -1.23 4.62
N TYR A 23 -5.95 -1.58 5.52
CA TYR A 23 -7.23 -0.88 5.67
C TYR A 23 -7.05 0.61 5.91
N GLU A 24 -6.22 0.98 6.90
CA GLU A 24 -5.94 2.38 7.23
C GLU A 24 -5.30 3.12 6.05
N LEU A 25 -4.38 2.47 5.33
CA LEU A 25 -3.75 3.05 4.14
C LEU A 25 -4.78 3.31 3.03
N LEU A 26 -5.64 2.34 2.73
CA LEU A 26 -6.70 2.50 1.72
C LEU A 26 -7.69 3.58 2.13
N LYS A 27 -8.04 3.70 3.42
CA LYS A 27 -8.91 4.76 3.93
C LYS A 27 -8.28 6.15 3.88
N SER A 28 -6.96 6.24 3.84
CA SER A 28 -6.20 7.50 3.83
C SER A 28 -5.96 8.09 2.44
N LEU A 29 -6.47 7.45 1.37
CA LEU A 29 -6.30 7.93 0.00
C LEU A 29 -6.89 9.32 -0.22
N ASP A 30 -6.16 10.19 -0.93
CA ASP A 30 -6.68 11.48 -1.37
C ASP A 30 -7.65 11.28 -2.54
N LEU A 31 -8.92 11.59 -2.28
CA LEU A 31 -10.03 11.47 -3.23
C LEU A 31 -9.91 12.41 -4.44
N LYS A 32 -9.10 13.47 -4.32
CA LYS A 32 -8.88 14.41 -5.43
C LYS A 32 -7.83 13.92 -6.42
N THR A 33 -7.17 12.81 -6.11
CA THR A 33 -6.13 12.26 -6.97
C THR A 33 -6.77 11.78 -8.28
N PRO A 34 -6.27 12.21 -9.45
CA PRO A 34 -6.76 11.70 -10.72
C PRO A 34 -6.56 10.18 -10.78
N SER A 35 -7.53 9.48 -11.36
CA SER A 35 -7.45 8.04 -11.54
C SER A 35 -6.20 7.62 -12.30
N GLY A 36 -5.66 6.47 -11.92
CA GLY A 36 -4.55 5.85 -12.62
C GLY A 36 -4.94 5.32 -14.01
N PRO A 37 -4.06 4.53 -14.64
CA PRO A 37 -4.28 3.98 -15.98
C PRO A 37 -5.47 3.00 -16.07
N ASP A 38 -5.98 2.52 -14.93
CA ASP A 38 -7.18 1.69 -14.84
C ASP A 38 -8.48 2.52 -14.77
N HIS A 39 -8.38 3.85 -14.72
CA HIS A 39 -9.48 4.78 -14.60
C HIS A 39 -10.39 4.55 -13.36
N LEU A 40 -9.88 3.87 -12.32
CA LEU A 40 -10.63 3.68 -11.09
C LEU A 40 -10.55 4.92 -10.19
N PRO A 41 -11.68 5.48 -9.72
CA PRO A 41 -11.67 6.58 -8.77
C PRO A 41 -11.15 6.14 -7.40
N ALA A 42 -10.46 7.03 -6.69
CA ALA A 42 -9.98 6.77 -5.34
C ALA A 42 -11.14 6.46 -4.37
N GLU A 43 -12.31 7.08 -4.55
CA GLU A 43 -13.51 6.83 -3.76
C GLU A 43 -13.94 5.36 -3.81
N PHE A 44 -13.80 4.73 -4.98
CA PHE A 44 -14.14 3.32 -5.16
C PHE A 44 -13.22 2.43 -4.32
N ILE A 45 -11.92 2.73 -4.32
CA ILE A 45 -10.94 2.00 -3.52
C ILE A 45 -11.21 2.19 -2.01
N VAL A 46 -11.53 3.41 -1.58
CA VAL A 46 -11.90 3.73 -0.18
C VAL A 46 -13.18 3.01 0.25
N ALA A 47 -14.15 2.88 -0.66
CA ALA A 47 -15.40 2.18 -0.42
C ALA A 47 -15.17 0.67 -0.23
N CYS A 48 -14.30 0.06 -1.04
CA CYS A 48 -13.94 -1.35 -0.96
C CYS A 48 -12.80 -1.66 0.02
N ALA A 49 -12.37 -0.69 0.84
CA ALA A 49 -11.17 -0.82 1.66
C ALA A 49 -11.20 -2.05 2.58
N PHE A 50 -12.37 -2.38 3.15
CA PHE A 50 -12.51 -3.54 4.04
C PHE A 50 -12.30 -4.85 3.28
N GLU A 51 -12.97 -5.02 2.15
CA GLU A 51 -12.92 -6.21 1.29
C GLU A 51 -11.53 -6.41 0.68
N LEU A 52 -10.84 -5.32 0.34
CA LEU A 52 -9.52 -5.33 -0.28
C LEU A 52 -8.38 -5.60 0.72
N SER A 53 -8.58 -5.30 2.00
CA SER A 53 -7.51 -5.36 3.00
C SER A 53 -6.90 -6.75 3.19
N LEU A 54 -7.74 -7.78 3.24
CA LEU A 54 -7.27 -9.17 3.35
C LEU A 54 -6.51 -9.65 2.11
N PRO A 55 -7.07 -9.63 0.88
CA PRO A 55 -6.36 -10.12 -0.30
C PRO A 55 -5.06 -9.36 -0.55
N ILE A 56 -5.03 -8.04 -0.35
CA ILE A 56 -3.81 -7.24 -0.51
C ILE A 56 -2.76 -7.62 0.53
N SER A 57 -3.12 -7.78 1.81
CA SER A 57 -2.16 -8.21 2.83
C SER A 57 -1.56 -9.59 2.52
N LEU A 58 -2.36 -10.53 1.98
CA LEU A 58 -1.90 -11.84 1.56
C LEU A 58 -0.97 -11.80 0.35
N LEU A 59 -1.23 -10.91 -0.61
CA LEU A 59 -0.34 -10.68 -1.76
C LEU A 59 1.03 -10.21 -1.29
N PHE A 60 1.08 -9.20 -0.41
CA PHE A 60 2.35 -8.71 0.13
C PHE A 60 3.10 -9.76 0.95
N LYS A 61 2.41 -10.60 1.74
CA LYS A 61 3.05 -11.72 2.45
C LYS A 61 3.65 -12.76 1.52
N ARG A 62 3.06 -12.97 0.33
CA ARG A 62 3.55 -13.93 -0.67
C ARG A 62 4.65 -13.38 -1.56
N SER A 63 4.68 -12.07 -1.84
CA SER A 63 5.68 -11.47 -2.73
C SER A 63 7.10 -11.38 -2.15
N PHE A 64 7.27 -11.55 -0.84
CA PHE A 64 8.59 -11.46 -0.17
C PHE A 64 9.09 -12.79 0.44
N ASN A 65 8.40 -13.90 0.17
CA ASN A 65 8.88 -15.26 0.44
C ASN A 65 9.38 -15.91 -0.85
#